data_AF-A0A8B6FTM6-F1
#
_entry.id   AF-A0A8B6FTM6-F1
#
_cell.length_a   1.000
_cell.length_b   1.000
_cell.length_c   1.000
_cell.angle_alpha   90.00
_cell.angle_beta   90.00
_cell.angle_gamma   90.00
#
_symmetry.space_group_name_H-M   'P 1'
#
loop_
_entity.id
_entity.type
_entity.pdbx_description
1 polymer ?
#
loop_
_entity_poly.entity_id
_entity_poly.type
_entity_poly.pdbx_seq_one_letter_code
_entity_poly.pdbx_strand_id
1 'polypeptide(L)'
;MIELTAQGVGTTTKQAEPISKETEKHLLDKDLLGKTTAKSMNNTIFYYNSKLFGLRGVDEHKHLNTDQFDLGVDQRGKYITFNGRASKTYK
;
A
#
# COMPACT_ATOMS: atom_id res chain seq x y z
N MET A 1 27.20 -21.02 8.96
CA MET A 1 25.76 -20.82 9.22
C MET A 1 25.22 -19.54 8.60
N ILE A 2 25.94 -18.42 8.60
CA ILE A 2 25.45 -17.13 8.04
C ILE A 2 25.29 -17.14 6.51
N GLU A 3 26.18 -17.81 5.76
CA GLU A 3 26.14 -17.82 4.28
C GLU A 3 24.97 -18.60 3.68
N LEU A 4 24.60 -19.75 4.26
CA LEU A 4 23.50 -20.59 3.75
C LEU A 4 22.13 -19.94 3.95
N THR A 5 21.94 -19.23 5.07
CA THR A 5 20.73 -18.44 5.33
C THR A 5 20.62 -17.23 4.39
N ALA A 6 21.74 -16.57 4.07
CA ALA A 6 21.77 -15.48 3.08
C ALA A 6 21.46 -15.97 1.65
N GLN A 7 21.78 -17.23 1.34
CA GLN A 7 21.43 -17.90 0.07
C GLN A 7 20.01 -18.50 0.07
N GLY A 8 19.24 -18.32 1.14
CA GLY A 8 17.85 -18.79 1.25
C GLY A 8 17.69 -20.29 1.51
N VAL A 9 18.78 -21.05 1.67
CA VAL A 9 18.74 -22.50 1.87
C VAL A 9 18.19 -22.80 3.28
N GLY A 10 17.04 -23.48 3.34
CA GLY A 10 16.34 -23.82 4.59
C GLY A 10 15.51 -22.68 5.18
N THR A 11 15.34 -21.57 4.46
CA THR A 11 14.47 -20.46 4.90
C THR A 11 13.06 -20.60 4.32
N THR A 12 12.04 -20.58 5.17
CA THR A 12 10.63 -20.51 4.73
C THR A 12 10.24 -19.05 4.63
N THR A 13 9.93 -18.57 3.43
CA THR A 13 9.42 -17.20 3.26
C THR A 13 8.07 -17.06 3.98
N LYS A 14 8.00 -16.21 5.00
CA LYS A 14 6.75 -15.88 5.68
C LYS A 14 5.98 -14.86 4.84
N GLN A 15 5.29 -15.35 3.80
CA GLN A 15 4.42 -14.51 2.98
C GLN A 15 3.25 -14.02 3.85
N ALA A 16 2.91 -12.73 3.73
CA ALA A 16 1.73 -12.19 4.37
C ALA A 16 0.47 -12.68 3.64
N GLU A 17 -0.56 -13.05 4.40
CA GLU A 17 -1.85 -13.40 3.80
C GLU A 17 -2.52 -12.13 3.24
N PRO A 18 -2.99 -12.16 1.98
CA PRO A 18 -3.66 -11.03 1.39
C PRO A 18 -5.01 -10.79 2.07
N ILE A 19 -5.37 -9.51 2.22
CA ILE A 19 -6.68 -9.13 2.77
C ILE A 19 -7.77 -9.49 1.76
N SER A 20 -8.72 -10.33 2.19
CA SER A 20 -9.86 -10.73 1.37
C SER A 20 -10.89 -9.61 1.22
N LYS A 21 -11.78 -9.71 0.21
CA LYS A 21 -12.85 -8.72 0.00
C LYS A 21 -13.83 -8.67 1.16
N GLU A 22 -14.08 -9.82 1.78
CA GLU A 22 -14.95 -9.97 2.95
C GLU A 22 -14.33 -9.27 4.15
N THR A 23 -13.02 -9.43 4.34
CA THR A 23 -12.28 -8.75 5.42
C THR A 23 -12.29 -7.24 5.21
N GLU A 24 -12.04 -6.77 4.00
CA GLU A 24 -12.12 -5.33 3.66
C GLU A 24 -13.52 -4.78 3.93
N LYS A 25 -14.57 -5.49 3.53
CA LYS A 25 -15.95 -5.11 3.82
C LYS A 25 -16.20 -5.02 5.33
N HIS A 26 -15.75 -5.99 6.10
CA HIS A 26 -15.87 -5.94 7.57
C HIS A 26 -15.12 -4.76 8.20
N LEU A 27 -13.98 -4.33 7.64
CA LEU A 27 -13.25 -3.16 8.11
C LEU A 27 -13.98 -1.85 7.81
N LEU A 28 -14.65 -1.78 6.65
CA LEU A 28 -15.52 -0.65 6.28
C LEU A 28 -16.77 -0.62 7.16
N ASP A 29 -17.44 -1.76 7.35
CA ASP A 29 -18.66 -1.89 8.16
C ASP A 29 -18.43 -1.54 9.64
N LYS A 30 -17.19 -1.69 10.13
CA LYS A 30 -16.78 -1.35 11.50
C LYS A 30 -16.24 0.08 11.66
N ASP A 31 -16.34 0.93 10.65
CA ASP A 31 -15.75 2.29 10.63
C ASP A 31 -14.24 2.32 10.90
N LEU A 32 -13.52 1.20 10.72
CA LEU A 32 -12.07 1.15 10.80
C LEU A 32 -11.43 1.72 9.54
N LEU A 33 -12.12 1.53 8.41
CA LEU A 33 -11.92 2.22 7.14
C LEU A 33 -13.18 3.05 6.83
N GLY A 34 -13.07 4.00 5.91
CA GLY A 34 -14.10 4.98 5.58
C GLY A 34 -13.74 6.39 6.02
N LYS A 35 -14.73 7.27 5.94
CA LYS A 35 -14.59 8.73 6.14
C LYS A 35 -15.27 9.26 7.40
N THR A 36 -15.62 8.36 8.32
CA THR A 36 -16.43 8.65 9.51
C THR A 36 -15.66 9.47 10.55
N THR A 37 -14.37 9.16 10.76
CA THR A 37 -13.48 9.90 11.66
C THR A 37 -12.16 10.24 10.98
N ALA A 38 -11.41 11.20 11.54
CA ALA A 38 -10.06 11.51 11.04
C ALA A 38 -9.14 10.26 11.06
N LYS A 39 -9.28 9.41 12.08
CA LYS A 39 -8.52 8.16 12.20
C LYS A 39 -8.93 7.13 11.14
N SER A 40 -10.24 6.93 10.93
CA SER A 40 -10.72 6.01 9.89
C SER A 40 -10.29 6.48 8.50
N MET A 41 -10.32 7.79 8.25
CA MET A 41 -9.88 8.39 6.99
C MET A 41 -8.38 8.16 6.77
N ASN A 42 -7.55 8.38 7.79
CA ASN A 42 -6.11 8.12 7.68
C ASN A 42 -5.81 6.63 7.43
N ASN A 43 -6.49 5.73 8.15
CA ASN A 43 -6.37 4.28 7.91
C ASN A 43 -6.78 3.90 6.48
N THR A 44 -7.80 4.57 5.94
CA THR A 44 -8.30 4.34 4.58
C THR A 44 -7.27 4.75 3.53
N ILE A 45 -6.68 5.93 3.71
CA ILE A 45 -5.61 6.41 2.84
C ILE A 45 -4.43 5.43 2.88
N PHE A 46 -3.99 5.04 4.08
CA PHE A 46 -2.90 4.08 4.27
C PHE A 46 -3.19 2.74 3.60
N TYR A 47 -4.40 2.20 3.79
CA TYR A 47 -4.82 0.92 3.22
C TYR A 47 -4.87 0.96 1.69
N TYR A 48 -5.57 1.94 1.09
CA TYR A 48 -5.73 2.00 -0.35
C TYR A 48 -4.44 2.37 -1.08
N ASN A 49 -3.59 3.19 -0.48
CA ASN A 49 -2.27 3.46 -1.04
C ASN A 49 -1.40 2.19 -1.10
N SER A 50 -1.46 1.35 -0.06
CA SER A 50 -0.75 0.07 -0.04
C SER A 50 -1.34 -0.93 -1.05
N LYS A 51 -2.68 -0.97 -1.15
CA LYS A 51 -3.40 -1.91 -2.01
C LYS A 51 -3.33 -1.57 -3.50
N LEU A 52 -3.48 -0.29 -3.86
CA LEU A 52 -3.58 0.16 -5.26
C LEU A 52 -2.21 0.45 -5.88
N PHE A 53 -1.30 1.02 -5.10
CA PHE A 53 0.01 1.48 -5.60
C PHE A 53 1.19 0.65 -5.07
N GLY A 54 0.93 -0.35 -4.22
CA GLY A 54 1.98 -1.22 -3.68
C GLY A 54 2.91 -0.53 -2.67
N LEU A 55 2.47 0.58 -2.07
CA LEU A 55 3.32 1.34 -1.13
C LEU A 55 3.67 0.54 0.12
N ARG A 56 4.96 0.51 0.44
CA ARG A 56 5.54 -0.15 1.62
C ARG A 56 5.28 0.70 2.86
N GLY A 57 4.62 0.09 3.84
CA GLY A 57 4.13 0.76 5.05
C GLY A 57 5.17 1.51 5.89
N VAL A 58 6.45 1.12 5.86
CA VAL A 58 7.48 1.67 6.77
C VAL A 58 8.20 2.89 6.19
N ASP A 59 8.55 2.87 4.91
CA ASP A 59 9.43 3.90 4.32
C ASP A 59 8.68 4.88 3.41
N GLU A 60 7.83 4.34 2.53
CA GLU A 60 7.19 5.13 1.48
C GLU A 60 6.02 5.97 2.01
N HIS A 61 5.22 5.41 2.93
CA HIS A 61 4.10 6.15 3.54
C HIS A 61 4.54 7.34 4.39
N LYS A 62 5.69 7.26 5.05
CA LYS A 62 6.19 8.33 5.92
C LYS A 62 6.57 9.60 5.14
N HIS A 63 6.97 9.44 3.89
CA HIS A 63 7.46 10.53 3.04
C HIS A 63 6.50 10.83 1.87
N LEU A 64 5.27 10.29 1.95
CA LEU A 64 4.27 10.44 0.91
C LEU A 64 3.73 11.86 0.90
N ASN A 65 3.78 12.49 -0.27
CA ASN A 65 3.26 13.83 -0.49
C ASN A 65 2.12 13.82 -1.51
N THR A 66 1.26 14.83 -1.45
CA THR A 66 0.11 14.96 -2.36
C THR A 66 0.49 15.26 -3.81
N ASP A 67 1.66 15.88 -4.03
CA ASP A 67 2.22 16.17 -5.37
C ASP A 67 2.61 14.90 -6.15
N GLN A 68 2.62 13.75 -5.49
CA GLN A 68 2.86 12.45 -6.13
C GLN A 68 1.60 11.85 -6.75
N PHE A 69 0.44 12.49 -6.59
CA PHE A 69 -0.84 12.01 -7.10
C PHE A 69 -1.44 13.00 -8.11
N ASP A 70 -1.66 12.52 -9.32
CA ASP A 70 -2.37 13.26 -10.36
C ASP A 70 -3.77 12.68 -10.56
N LEU A 71 -4.77 13.56 -10.62
CA LEU A 71 -6.14 13.20 -10.99
C LEU A 71 -6.33 13.45 -12.47
N GLY A 72 -6.80 12.44 -13.19
CA GLY A 72 -7.06 12.53 -14.62
C GLY A 72 -8.42 11.98 -15.00
N VAL A 73 -8.81 12.25 -16.25
CA VAL A 73 -10.03 11.70 -16.87
C VAL A 73 -9.69 11.23 -18.26
N ASP A 74 -10.03 9.98 -18.57
CA ASP A 74 -9.92 9.40 -19.92
C ASP A 74 -11.29 8.91 -20.41
N GLN A 75 -11.31 8.20 -21.54
CA GLN A 75 -12.54 7.62 -22.11
C GLN A 75 -13.23 6.59 -21.19
N ARG A 76 -12.53 6.05 -20.19
CA ARG A 76 -13.02 5.07 -19.23
C ARG A 76 -13.48 5.70 -17.91
N GLY A 77 -13.11 6.95 -17.65
CA GLY A 77 -13.57 7.75 -16.52
C GLY A 77 -12.44 8.41 -15.74
N LYS A 78 -12.68 8.66 -14.45
CA LYS A 78 -11.71 9.27 -13.54
C LYS A 78 -10.66 8.25 -13.12
N TYR A 79 -9.39 8.65 -13.11
CA TYR A 79 -8.29 7.83 -12.62
C TYR A 79 -7.36 8.65 -11.73
N ILE A 80 -6.51 7.93 -10.99
CA ILE A 80 -5.43 8.50 -10.17
C ILE A 80 -4.13 7.89 -10.64
N THR A 81 -3.16 8.72 -10.99
CA THR A 81 -1.79 8.29 -11.28
C THR A 81 -0.93 8.55 -10.05
N PHE A 82 -0.14 7.55 -9.65
CA PHE A 82 0.86 7.70 -8.60
C PHE A 82 2.26 7.74 -9.22
N ASN A 83 2.98 8.83 -8.96
CA ASN A 83 4.36 9.04 -9.38
C ASN A 83 5.30 8.67 -8.21
N GLY A 84 5.87 7.47 -8.29
CA GLY A 84 6.89 7.02 -7.34
C GLY A 84 8.17 7.86 -7.43
N ARG A 85 8.88 8.03 -6.32
CA ARG A 85 10.23 8.62 -6.35
C ARG A 85 11.19 7.62 -6.98
N ALA A 86 12.19 8.12 -7.72
CA ALA A 86 13.22 7.28 -8.30
C ALA A 86 13.82 6.35 -7.23
N SER A 87 13.71 5.04 -7.45
CA SER A 87 14.26 4.05 -6.54
C SER A 87 15.78 4.22 -6.45
N LYS A 88 16.33 4.22 -5.23
CA LYS A 88 17.79 4.22 -5.00
C LYS A 88 18.49 3.00 -5.63
N THR A 89 17.75 2.00 -6.09
CA THR A 89 18.25 0.80 -6.77
C THR A 89 18.30 0.89 -8.29
N TYR A 90 17.87 1.99 -8.91
CA TYR A 90 18.10 2.19 -10.35
C TYR A 90 19.52 2.75 -10.56
N LYS A 91 20.44 1.87 -10.94
CA LYS A 91 21.76 2.20 -11.52
C LYS A 91 21.81 1.64 -12.93
#